data_AF-A0A4R8XJ39-F1
#
_entry.id   AF-A0A4R8XJ39-F1
#
_cell.length_a   1.000
_cell.length_b   1.000
_cell.length_c   1.000
_cell.angle_alpha   90.00
_cell.angle_beta   90.00
_cell.angle_gamma   90.00
#
_symmetry.space_group_name_H-M   'P 1'
#
loop_
_entity.id
_entity.type
_entity.pdbx_description
1 polymer ?
#
loop_
_entity_poly.entity_id
_entity_poly.type
_entity_poly.pdbx_seq_one_letter_code
_entity_poly.pdbx_strand_id
1 'polypeptide(L)'
;MRILLELTETDASGLAFRAADYSLSGLGARSAALWVDPAEQSGASVQATLVFEIPNQVIALVLDRPQGASLSLGTGHHTNS
;
A
#
# COMPACT_ATOMS: atom_id res chain seq x y z
N MET A 1 -7.70 3.76 -7.61
CA MET A 1 -7.92 3.26 -6.23
C MET A 1 -7.03 4.04 -5.26
N ARG A 2 -7.49 4.28 -4.04
CA ARG A 2 -6.68 4.93 -2.98
C ARG A 2 -6.55 3.98 -1.79
N ILE A 3 -5.32 3.80 -1.32
CA ILE A 3 -5.01 3.04 -0.11
C ILE A 3 -4.55 4.05 0.95
N LEU A 4 -5.20 4.03 2.11
CA LEU A 4 -4.69 4.67 3.32
C LEU A 4 -3.92 3.62 4.11
N LEU A 5 -2.64 3.86 4.31
CA LEU A 5 -1.75 2.98 5.04
C LEU A 5 -1.43 3.61 6.40
N GLU A 6 -1.74 2.87 7.46
CA GLU A 6 -1.33 3.22 8.82
C GLU A 6 -0.36 2.13 9.31
N LEU A 7 0.85 2.55 9.65
CA LEU A 7 1.90 1.70 10.19
C LEU A 7 2.20 2.20 11.59
N THR A 8 2.17 1.29 12.55
CA THR A 8 2.59 1.56 13.92
C THR A 8 3.61 0.52 14.31
N GLU A 9 4.72 0.99 14.83
CA GLU A 9 5.79 0.13 15.30
C GLU A 9 5.41 -0.53 16.63
N THR A 10 5.74 -1.81 16.76
CA THR A 10 5.46 -2.59 17.98
C THR A 10 6.66 -2.70 18.92
N ASP A 11 7.82 -2.24 18.48
CA ASP A 11 9.07 -2.20 19.26
C ASP A 11 9.67 -0.77 19.26
N ALA A 12 10.87 -0.62 19.83
CA ALA A 12 11.52 0.67 20.02
C ALA A 12 12.48 1.07 18.88
N SER A 13 12.48 0.38 17.73
CA SER A 13 13.52 0.52 16.71
C SER A 13 13.37 1.73 15.77
N GLY A 14 12.23 2.41 15.79
CA GLY A 14 11.85 3.43 14.82
C GLY A 14 11.40 2.81 13.48
N LEU A 15 10.19 3.14 13.01
CA LEU A 15 9.78 2.82 11.65
C LEU A 15 10.46 3.80 10.67
N ALA A 16 11.07 3.27 9.61
CA ALA A 16 11.46 4.03 8.43
C ALA A 16 10.56 3.65 7.26
N PHE A 17 9.65 4.54 6.89
CA PHE A 17 8.72 4.35 5.78
C PHE A 17 9.26 5.00 4.50
N ARG A 18 9.22 4.25 3.40
CA ARG A 18 9.46 4.77 2.04
C ARG A 18 8.38 4.23 1.12
N ALA A 19 7.61 5.12 0.50
CA ALA A 19 6.49 4.72 -0.37
C ALA A 19 6.96 3.87 -1.57
N ALA A 20 8.19 4.07 -2.03
CA ALA A 20 8.80 3.32 -3.14
C ALA A 20 8.99 1.83 -2.85
N ASP A 21 8.99 1.41 -1.57
CA ASP A 21 9.13 0.01 -1.18
C ASP A 21 7.80 -0.77 -1.30
N TYR A 22 6.71 -0.06 -1.60
CA TYR A 22 5.37 -0.63 -1.71
C TYR A 22 4.95 -0.70 -3.18
N SER A 23 4.34 -1.82 -3.53
CA SER A 23 3.77 -2.00 -4.86
C SER A 23 2.48 -2.82 -4.80
N LEU A 24 1.64 -2.63 -5.81
CA LEU A 24 0.42 -3.40 -5.95
C LEU A 24 0.66 -4.56 -6.92
N SER A 25 0.33 -5.77 -6.50
CA SER A 25 0.34 -6.97 -7.33
C SER A 25 -1.08 -7.56 -7.45
N GLY A 26 -1.27 -8.48 -8.41
CA GLY A 26 -2.58 -9.05 -8.75
C GLY A 26 -3.11 -8.65 -10.14
N LEU A 27 -2.51 -7.63 -10.76
CA LEU A 27 -2.86 -7.14 -12.11
C LEU A 27 -2.15 -7.90 -13.25
N GLY A 28 -1.48 -9.02 -12.96
CA GLY A 28 -0.54 -9.69 -13.87
C GLY A 28 0.86 -9.04 -13.93
N ALA A 29 1.01 -7.83 -13.40
CA ALA A 29 2.28 -7.14 -13.19
C ALA A 29 2.25 -6.35 -11.86
N ARG A 30 3.44 -5.95 -11.38
CA ARG A 30 3.55 -5.02 -10.25
C ARG A 30 3.29 -3.59 -10.74
N SER A 31 2.52 -2.84 -9.97
CA SER A 31 2.24 -1.42 -10.22
C SER A 31 2.77 -0.56 -9.07
N ALA A 32 3.51 0.48 -9.42
CA ALA A 32 3.93 1.51 -8.49
C ALA A 32 2.79 2.51 -8.24
N ALA A 33 2.85 3.23 -7.11
CA ALA A 33 1.89 4.30 -6.84
C ALA A 33 2.12 5.47 -7.81
N LEU A 34 1.03 6.02 -8.35
CA LEU A 34 1.06 7.23 -9.19
C LEU A 34 1.21 8.50 -8.36
N TRP A 35 0.70 8.47 -7.13
CA TRP A 35 0.79 9.59 -6.20
C TRP A 35 0.89 9.07 -4.77
N VAL A 36 1.71 9.77 -3.97
CA VAL A 36 2.04 9.40 -2.60
C VAL A 36 2.10 10.64 -1.71
N ASP A 37 1.66 10.50 -0.46
CA ASP A 37 1.83 11.52 0.58
C ASP A 37 1.78 10.90 1.99
N PRO A 38 2.86 11.00 2.79
CA PRO A 38 4.19 11.46 2.41
C PRO A 38 4.92 10.42 1.53
N ALA A 39 5.99 10.83 0.85
CA ALA A 39 6.84 9.91 0.10
C ALA A 39 7.77 9.10 1.03
N GLU A 40 8.26 9.72 2.10
CA GLU A 40 9.12 9.12 3.12
C GLU A 40 8.77 9.73 4.49
N GLN A 41 8.80 8.93 5.55
CA GLN A 41 8.61 9.39 6.92
C GLN A 41 9.28 8.42 7.89
N SER A 42 9.78 8.91 9.02
CA SER A 42 10.25 8.08 10.12
C SER A 42 9.57 8.46 11.43
N GLY A 43 9.36 7.48 12.29
CA GLY A 43 8.75 7.70 13.62
C GLY A 43 8.09 6.45 14.18
N ALA A 44 7.43 6.58 15.33
CA ALA A 44 6.71 5.48 15.97
C ALA A 44 5.45 5.06 15.19
N SER A 45 4.84 6.01 14.48
CA SER A 45 3.71 5.76 13.59
C SER A 45 3.85 6.58 12.31
N VAL A 46 3.38 6.00 11.20
CA VAL A 46 3.33 6.64 9.89
C VAL A 46 1.95 6.42 9.30
N GLN A 47 1.35 7.51 8.82
CA GLN A 47 0.14 7.49 8.03
C GLN A 47 0.49 8.00 6.64
N ALA A 48 0.25 7.17 5.62
CA ALA A 48 0.56 7.49 4.24
C ALA A 48 -0.60 7.17 3.30
N THR A 49 -0.78 8.00 2.28
CA THR A 49 -1.73 7.75 1.21
C THR A 49 -0.98 7.29 -0.02
N LEU A 50 -1.39 6.16 -0.60
CA LEU A 50 -0.85 5.60 -1.84
C LEU A 50 -1.98 5.51 -2.87
N VAL A 51 -1.83 6.17 -4.01
CA VAL A 51 -2.82 6.16 -5.09
C VAL A 51 -2.30 5.35 -6.26
N PHE A 52 -3.09 4.36 -6.67
CA PHE A 52 -2.79 3.47 -7.80
C PHE A 52 -3.87 3.59 -8.86
N GLU A 53 -3.45 3.55 -10.12
CA GLU A 53 -4.37 3.28 -11.23
C GLU A 53 -4.52 1.77 -11.39
N ILE A 54 -5.76 1.31 -11.46
CA ILE A 54 -6.09 -0.10 -11.64
C ILE A 54 -7.17 -0.23 -12.72
N PRO A 55 -7.19 -1.33 -13.49
CA PRO A 55 -8.28 -1.62 -14.40
C PRO A 55 -9.61 -1.70 -13.65
N ASN A 56 -10.70 -1.23 -14.27
CA ASN A 56 -12.04 -1.33 -13.70
C ASN A 56 -12.61 -2.75 -13.86
N GLN A 57 -12.06 -3.71 -13.12
CA GLN A 57 -12.47 -5.11 -13.14
C GLN A 57 -12.25 -5.75 -11.76
N VAL A 58 -12.98 -6.82 -11.46
CA VAL A 58 -12.85 -7.52 -10.17
C VAL A 58 -11.52 -8.28 -10.13
N ILE A 59 -10.57 -7.79 -9.33
CA ILE A 59 -9.24 -8.41 -9.16
C ILE A 59 -8.94 -8.52 -7.67
N ALA A 60 -8.35 -9.65 -7.26
CA ALA A 60 -7.77 -9.79 -5.93
C ALA A 60 -6.43 -9.03 -5.89
N LEU A 61 -6.35 -8.01 -5.05
CA LEU A 61 -5.19 -7.14 -4.97
C LEU A 61 -4.35 -7.45 -3.73
N VAL A 62 -3.04 -7.34 -3.89
CA VAL A 62 -2.07 -7.55 -2.82
C VAL A 62 -1.13 -6.35 -2.76
N LEU A 63 -1.00 -5.77 -1.58
CA LEU A 63 0.03 -4.78 -1.29
C LEU A 63 1.30 -5.52 -0.84
N ASP A 64 2.30 -5.50 -1.70
CA ASP A 64 3.64 -6.02 -1.40
C ASP A 64 4.35 -5.01 -0.49
N ARG A 65 4.90 -5.48 0.64
CA ARG A 65 5.70 -4.68 1.58
C ARG A 65 7.15 -5.16 1.59
N PRO A 66 8.09 -4.32 2.07
CA PRO A 66 9.46 -4.78 2.33
C PRO A 66 9.49 -6.03 3.22
N GLN A 67 10.51 -6.87 3.02
CA GLN A 67 10.74 -8.14 3.74
C GLN A 67 9.73 -9.26 3.45
N GLY A 68 8.96 -9.16 2.36
CA GLY A 68 8.10 -10.25 1.89
C GLY A 68 6.75 -10.35 2.62
N ALA A 69 6.41 -9.38 3.46
CA ALA A 69 5.10 -9.31 4.07
C ALA A 69 4.06 -8.78 3.06
N SER A 70 3.01 -9.54 2.79
CA SER A 70 1.91 -9.11 1.91
C SER A 70 0.69 -8.69 2.72
N LEU A 71 -0.07 -7.71 2.24
CA LEU A 71 -1.43 -7.43 2.73
C LEU A 71 -2.41 -7.72 1.61
N SER A 72 -3.25 -8.75 1.78
CA SER A 72 -4.34 -9.03 0.84
C SER A 72 -5.46 -8.03 1.06
N LEU A 73 -5.81 -7.30 0.01
CA LEU A 73 -6.84 -6.27 0.06
C LEU A 73 -8.22 -6.84 -0.36
N GLY A 74 -8.24 -8.06 -0.90
CA GLY A 74 -9.45 -8.76 -1.33
C GLY A 74 -9.99 -8.26 -2.67
N THR A 75 -11.24 -8.64 -2.98
CA THR A 75 -11.95 -8.28 -4.22
C THR A 75 -13.03 -7.22 -4.01
N GLY A 76 -13.23 -6.77 -2.76
CA GLY A 76 -14.32 -5.88 -2.34
C GLY A 76 -14.13 -4.39 -2.66
N HIS A 77 -13.09 -4.01 -3.41
CA HIS A 77 -12.84 -2.61 -3.79
C HIS A 77 -13.84 -2.05 -4.80
N HIS A 78 -14.77 -2.88 -5.27
CA HIS A 78 -15.85 -2.53 -6.17
C HIS A 78 -17.21 -2.74 -5.50
N THR A 79 -17.55 -1.92 -4.50
CA THR A 79 -18.96 -1.68 -4.17
C THR A 79 -19.16 -0.18 -3.99
N ASN A 80 -19.38 0.52 -5.10
CA ASN A 80 -20.16 1.74 -5.07
C ASN A 80 -21.52 1.37 -5.67
N SER A 81 -22.43 0.95 -4.79
CA SER A 81 -23.88 1.11 -4.99
C SER A 81 -24.25 2.54 -4.62
#